data_AF-A0A2Z2M8L6-F1
#
_entry.id   AF-A0A2Z2M8L6-F1
#
_cell.length_a   1.000
_cell.length_b   1.000
_cell.length_c   1.000
_cell.angle_alpha   90.00
_cell.angle_beta   90.00
_cell.angle_gamma   90.00
#
_symmetry.space_group_name_H-M   'P 1'
#
loop_
_entity.id
_entity.type
_entity.pdbx_description
1 polymer ?
#
loop_
_entity_poly.entity_id
_entity_poly.type
_entity_poly.pdbx_seq_one_letter_code
_entity_poly.pdbx_strand_id
1 'polypeptide(L)'
;MVVAMVDEPDVFELARKYHTELKIEEPSLATLAAELFGDLGLKFKEFLKKEGYSLTGAKFVDYDKSLVLSIMKGDKTYEVILRKT
;
A
#
# COMPACT_ATOMS: atom_id res chain seq x y z
N MET A 1 19.09 -29.69 5.19
CA MET A 1 18.75 -28.39 4.55
C MET A 1 17.32 -28.08 4.92
N VAL A 2 17.11 -27.16 5.86
CA VAL A 2 15.76 -26.68 6.17
C VAL A 2 15.48 -25.58 5.16
N VAL A 3 14.54 -25.84 4.26
CA VAL A 3 14.01 -24.80 3.37
C VAL A 3 13.27 -23.84 4.29
N ALA A 4 13.84 -22.65 4.50
CA ALA A 4 13.13 -21.57 5.16
C ALA A 4 11.90 -21.25 4.30
N MET A 5 10.73 -21.70 4.75
CA MET A 5 9.47 -21.14 4.29
C MET A 5 9.57 -19.65 4.57
N VAL A 6 9.61 -18.86 3.50
CA VAL A 6 9.48 -17.41 3.60
C VAL A 6 8.06 -17.21 4.11
N ASP A 7 7.91 -16.95 5.42
CA ASP A 7 6.64 -16.55 6.01
C ASP A 7 6.13 -15.36 5.18
N GLU A 8 5.11 -15.60 4.36
CA GLU A 8 4.32 -14.51 3.80
C GLU A 8 3.88 -13.65 4.98
N PRO A 9 4.09 -12.32 4.96
CA PRO A 9 3.71 -11.49 6.09
C PRO A 9 2.25 -11.75 6.41
N ASP A 10 1.97 -12.11 7.66
CA ASP A 10 0.61 -12.31 8.16
C ASP A 10 -0.22 -11.10 7.70
N VAL A 11 -1.36 -11.37 7.05
CA VAL A 11 -2.27 -10.35 6.50
C VAL A 11 -2.57 -9.27 7.54
N PHE A 12 -2.64 -9.61 8.83
CA PHE A 12 -2.85 -8.65 9.91
C PHE A 12 -1.64 -7.76 10.18
N GLU A 13 -0.42 -8.26 10.03
CA GLU A 13 0.80 -7.42 10.09
C GLU A 13 0.87 -6.47 8.91
N LEU A 14 0.57 -6.99 7.72
CA LEU A 14 0.57 -6.19 6.51
C LEU A 14 -0.54 -5.13 6.57
N ALA A 15 -1.74 -5.46 7.05
CA ALA A 15 -2.81 -4.50 7.32
C ALA A 15 -2.37 -3.40 8.27
N ARG A 16 -1.69 -3.75 9.38
CA ARG A 16 -1.13 -2.76 10.31
C ARG A 16 -0.12 -1.84 9.64
N LYS A 17 0.72 -2.37 8.76
CA LYS A 17 1.62 -1.56 7.92
C LYS A 17 0.83 -0.67 6.97
N TYR A 18 -0.17 -1.17 6.25
CA TYR A 18 -0.99 -0.33 5.36
C TYR A 18 -1.68 0.82 6.11
N HIS A 19 -2.21 0.56 7.31
CA HIS A 19 -2.81 1.58 8.16
C HIS A 19 -1.81 2.66 8.58
N THR A 20 -0.65 2.25 9.09
CA THR A 20 0.37 3.18 9.63
C THR A 20 1.21 3.85 8.55
N GLU A 21 1.58 3.10 7.52
CA GLU A 21 2.56 3.48 6.51
C GLU A 21 1.95 4.09 5.25
N LEU A 22 0.78 3.60 4.84
CA LEU A 22 0.04 4.13 3.69
C LEU A 22 -1.10 5.05 4.11
N LYS A 23 -1.29 5.26 5.42
CA LYS A 23 -2.34 6.11 6.00
C LYS A 23 -3.74 5.68 5.58
N ILE A 24 -3.97 4.36 5.47
CA ILE A 24 -5.32 3.84 5.25
C ILE A 24 -6.04 3.85 6.59
N GLU A 25 -6.90 4.84 6.80
CA GLU A 25 -7.50 5.11 8.12
C GLU A 25 -8.43 3.99 8.60
N GLU A 26 -9.14 3.32 7.69
CA GLU A 26 -10.04 2.22 8.05
C GLU A 26 -9.31 0.87 8.13
N PRO A 27 -9.35 0.18 9.29
CA PRO A 27 -8.70 -1.12 9.45
C PRO A 27 -9.18 -2.19 8.46
N SER A 28 -10.48 -2.21 8.14
CA SER A 28 -11.08 -3.11 7.14
C SER A 28 -10.46 -2.90 5.76
N LEU A 29 -10.25 -1.64 5.36
CA LEU A 29 -9.60 -1.30 4.09
C LEU A 29 -8.11 -1.64 4.10
N ALA A 30 -7.43 -1.51 5.23
CA ALA A 30 -6.04 -1.88 5.35
C ALA A 30 -5.84 -3.40 5.21
N THR A 31 -6.74 -4.19 5.81
CA THR A 31 -6.79 -5.65 5.63
C THR A 31 -7.06 -6.03 4.18
N LEU A 32 -8.07 -5.42 3.57
CA LEU A 32 -8.38 -5.63 2.16
C LEU A 32 -7.20 -5.29 1.25
N ALA A 33 -6.46 -4.22 1.54
CA ALA A 33 -5.26 -3.87 0.79
C ALA A 33 -4.15 -4.90 0.92
N ALA A 34 -3.94 -5.40 2.13
CA ALA A 34 -3.00 -6.47 2.40
C ALA A 34 -3.35 -7.74 1.61
N GLU A 35 -4.63 -8.13 1.59
CA GLU A 35 -5.10 -9.31 0.84
C GLU A 35 -5.01 -9.12 -0.69
N LEU A 36 -5.38 -7.94 -1.20
CA LEU A 36 -5.45 -7.70 -2.64
C LEU A 36 -4.10 -7.43 -3.27
N PHE A 37 -3.27 -6.62 -2.61
CA PHE A 37 -2.02 -6.07 -3.17
C PHE A 37 -0.77 -6.61 -2.48
N GLY A 38 -0.88 -7.33 -1.36
CA GLY A 38 0.28 -7.89 -0.67
C GLY A 38 1.29 -6.80 -0.29
N ASP A 39 2.58 -7.11 -0.42
CA ASP A 39 3.65 -6.15 -0.15
C ASP A 39 3.84 -5.08 -1.25
N LEU A 40 3.11 -5.17 -2.37
CA LEU A 40 3.30 -4.30 -3.53
C LEU A 40 3.06 -2.82 -3.19
N GLY A 41 2.01 -2.51 -2.43
CA GLY A 41 1.72 -1.13 -2.03
C GLY A 41 2.84 -0.52 -1.19
N LEU A 42 3.48 -1.31 -0.32
CA LEU A 42 4.61 -0.88 0.49
C LEU A 42 5.87 -0.68 -0.37
N LYS A 43 6.17 -1.61 -1.28
CA LYS A 43 7.26 -1.46 -2.25
C LYS A 43 7.07 -0.20 -3.12
N PHE A 44 5.84 0.09 -3.52
CA PHE A 44 5.50 1.31 -4.25
C PHE A 44 5.79 2.57 -3.44
N LYS A 45 5.41 2.60 -2.15
CA LYS A 45 5.75 3.71 -1.25
C LYS A 45 7.27 3.90 -1.16
N GLU A 46 8.03 2.82 -0.99
CA GLU A 46 9.49 2.90 -0.91
C GLU A 46 10.11 3.43 -2.20
N PHE A 47 9.61 2.97 -3.35
CA PHE A 47 10.02 3.47 -4.67
C PHE A 47 9.73 4.97 -4.80
N LEU A 48 8.51 5.40 -4.48
CA LEU A 48 8.10 6.80 -4.53
C LEU A 48 8.98 7.69 -3.65
N LYS A 49 9.29 7.23 -2.43
CA LYS A 49 10.18 7.94 -1.50
C LYS A 49 11.59 8.11 -2.08
N LYS A 50 12.15 7.06 -2.71
CA LYS A 50 13.47 7.13 -3.37
C LYS A 50 13.50 8.14 -4.52
N GLU A 51 12.39 8.26 -5.25
CA GLU A 51 12.22 9.20 -6.36
C GLU A 51 11.88 10.64 -5.90
N GLY A 52 11.85 10.89 -4.58
CA GLY A 52 11.58 12.20 -3.99
C GLY A 52 10.10 12.58 -3.91
N TYR A 53 9.20 11.61 -4.03
CA TYR A 53 7.78 11.81 -3.80
C TYR A 53 7.43 11.54 -2.32
N SER A 54 6.49 12.32 -1.81
CA SER A 54 5.91 12.13 -0.48
C SER A 54 4.50 11.58 -0.62
N LEU A 55 4.18 10.49 0.08
CA LEU A 55 2.83 9.96 0.15
C LEU A 55 1.98 10.86 1.08
N THR A 56 0.93 11.44 0.53
CA THR A 56 0.03 12.32 1.28
C THR A 56 -1.16 11.56 1.86
N GLY A 57 -1.63 10.52 1.16
CA GLY A 57 -2.66 9.62 1.65
C GLY A 57 -2.91 8.42 0.72
N ALA A 58 -3.78 7.52 1.15
CA ALA A 58 -4.26 6.42 0.33
C ALA A 58 -5.77 6.21 0.56
N LYS A 59 -6.50 5.86 -0.50
CA LYS A 59 -7.94 5.58 -0.45
C LYS A 59 -8.30 4.40 -1.34
N PHE A 60 -9.32 3.65 -0.97
CA PHE A 60 -9.99 2.74 -1.89
C PHE A 60 -11.08 3.48 -2.65
N VAL A 61 -11.16 3.23 -3.95
CA VAL A 61 -12.24 3.78 -4.80
C VAL A 61 -13.18 2.69 -5.26
N ASP A 62 -12.65 1.49 -5.49
CA ASP A 62 -13.41 0.29 -5.79
C ASP A 62 -12.97 -0.76 -4.78
N TYR A 63 -13.86 -1.08 -3.84
CA TYR A 63 -13.61 -1.99 -2.72
C TYR A 63 -13.11 -3.36 -3.20
N ASP A 64 -13.40 -3.77 -4.43
CA ASP A 64 -12.93 -5.06 -4.93
C ASP A 64 -11.56 -5.00 -5.62
N LYS A 65 -11.08 -3.83 -6.10
CA LYS A 65 -10.01 -3.84 -7.12
C LYS A 65 -8.99 -2.72 -7.09
N SER A 66 -9.26 -1.57 -6.46
CA SER A 66 -8.46 -0.37 -6.74
C SER A 66 -8.04 0.40 -5.49
N LEU A 67 -6.72 0.47 -5.28
CA LEU A 67 -6.07 1.29 -4.27
C LEU A 67 -5.49 2.54 -4.94
N VAL A 68 -5.88 3.72 -4.46
CA VAL A 68 -5.37 5.01 -4.93
C VAL A 68 -4.39 5.57 -3.93
N LEU A 69 -3.19 5.91 -4.40
CA LEU A 69 -2.14 6.56 -3.64
C LEU A 69 -2.05 8.03 -4.07
N SER A 70 -2.27 8.95 -3.13
CA SER A 70 -2.05 10.38 -3.34
C SER A 70 -0.60 10.72 -3.01
N ILE A 71 0.12 11.31 -3.95
CA ILE A 71 1.54 11.63 -3.83
C ILE A 71 1.80 13.09 -4.16
N MET A 72 2.86 13.64 -3.59
CA MET A 72 3.30 15.02 -3.80
C MET A 72 4.79 15.08 -4.13
N LYS A 73 5.18 15.97 -5.03
CA LYS A 73 6.58 16.30 -5.33
C LYS A 73 6.71 17.79 -5.63
N GLY A 74 7.42 18.52 -4.77
CA GLY A 74 7.36 19.98 -4.76
C GLY A 74 5.92 20.44 -4.53
N ASP A 75 5.44 21.34 -5.39
CA ASP A 75 4.07 21.89 -5.30
C ASP A 75 3.03 21.11 -6.13
N LYS A 76 3.43 19.98 -6.73
CA LYS A 76 2.57 19.17 -7.59
C LYS A 76 2.04 17.95 -6.85
N THR A 77 0.74 17.70 -7.02
CA THR A 77 0.04 16.52 -6.49
C THR A 77 -0.32 15.58 -7.63
N TYR A 78 -0.17 14.28 -7.42
CA TYR A 78 -0.53 13.22 -8.35
C TYR A 78 -1.32 12.13 -7.63
N GLU A 79 -2.13 11.39 -8.39
CA GLU A 79 -2.79 10.17 -7.92
C GLU A 79 -2.30 8.98 -8.75
N VAL A 80 -1.92 7.91 -8.07
CA VAL A 80 -1.54 6.63 -8.69
C VAL A 80 -2.59 5.60 -8.31
N ILE A 81 -3.13 4.91 -9.31
CA ILE A 81 -4.14 3.87 -9.10
C ILE A 81 -3.49 2.51 -9.31
N LEU A 82 -3.40 1.71 -8.24
CA LEU A 82 -3.05 0.30 -8.30
C LEU A 82 -4.33 -0.50 -8.50
N ARG A 83 -4.42 -1.23 -9.63
CA ARG A 83 -5.58 -2.04 -9.98
C ARG A 83 -5.20 -3.50 -10.10
N LYS A 84 -5.95 -4.38 -9.41
CA LYS A 84 -5.89 -5.82 -9.64
C LYS A 84 -6.73 -6.17 -10.86
N THR A 85 -6.15 -6.87 -11.83
CA THR A 85 -6.81 -7.29 -13.08
C THR A 85 -7.18 -8.76 -13.00
#